data_AF-A0A1H8F4E0-F1
#
_entry.id   AF-A0A1H8F4E0-F1
#
_cell.length_a   1.000
_cell.length_b   1.000
_cell.length_c   1.000
_cell.angle_alpha   90.00
_cell.angle_beta   90.00
_cell.angle_gamma   90.00
#
_symmetry.space_group_name_H-M   'P 1'
#
loop_
_entity.id
_entity.type
_entity.pdbx_description
1 polymer ?
#
loop_
_entity_poly.entity_id
_entity_poly.type
_entity_poly.pdbx_seq_one_letter_code
_entity_poly.pdbx_strand_id
1 'polypeptide(L)'
;MLRDEFEAVGDRDPEDLLAAYEAVLTDVIDDRGIETVADETGIDEERLSALVDGESPDLTLEEAAAVLATDPDRPDADFLVADARDILMMGMSTAVLDVEAIQSGIDSQLEAKEIQQKVEGRHPMTIAEYALLHAYIESKK
;
A
#
# COMPACT_ATOMS: atom_id res chain seq x y z
N MET A 1 -4.84 13.31 5.84
CA MET A 1 -3.66 12.39 5.85
C MET A 1 -4.08 11.09 5.20
N LEU A 2 -3.16 10.27 4.67
CA LEU A 2 -3.50 8.89 4.26
C LEU A 2 -4.24 8.16 5.40
N ARG A 3 -3.82 8.44 6.64
CA ARG A 3 -4.51 8.03 7.87
C ARG A 3 -6.03 8.29 7.92
N ASP A 4 -6.51 9.40 7.37
CA ASP A 4 -7.94 9.75 7.38
C ASP A 4 -8.73 8.98 6.30
N GLU A 5 -8.06 8.47 5.25
CA GLU A 5 -8.66 7.60 4.23
C GLU A 5 -8.69 6.13 4.69
N PHE A 6 -7.80 5.74 5.62
CA PHE A 6 -7.63 4.36 6.10
C PHE A 6 -8.07 4.11 7.55
N GLU A 7 -8.79 5.04 8.19
CA GLU A 7 -9.25 4.87 9.58
C GLU A 7 -10.34 3.77 9.72
N ALA A 8 -10.94 3.32 8.61
CA ALA A 8 -11.99 2.28 8.59
C ALA A 8 -11.47 0.89 8.12
N VAL A 9 -10.24 0.52 8.50
CA VAL A 9 -9.61 -0.77 8.15
C VAL A 9 -9.92 -1.88 9.16
N GLY A 10 -10.42 -1.55 10.36
CA GLY A 10 -10.75 -2.55 11.39
C GLY A 10 -11.73 -3.61 10.88
N ASP A 11 -11.25 -4.85 10.82
CA ASP A 11 -11.93 -6.09 10.36
C ASP A 11 -11.95 -6.40 8.84
N ARG A 12 -11.22 -5.68 7.98
CA ARG A 12 -11.10 -6.07 6.55
C ARG A 12 -10.05 -7.16 6.34
N ASP A 13 -10.41 -8.19 5.56
CA ASP A 13 -9.44 -9.17 5.08
C ASP A 13 -8.47 -8.50 4.06
N PRO A 14 -7.25 -9.05 3.84
CA PRO A 14 -6.24 -8.46 2.97
C PRO A 14 -6.73 -8.07 1.57
N GLU A 15 -7.60 -8.88 0.96
CA GLU A 15 -8.16 -8.64 -0.37
C GLU A 15 -9.08 -7.41 -0.39
N ASP A 16 -9.93 -7.24 0.63
CA ASP A 16 -10.81 -6.08 0.76
C ASP A 16 -10.01 -4.79 0.99
N LEU A 17 -8.87 -4.90 1.68
CA LEU A 17 -7.98 -3.77 1.93
C LEU A 17 -7.20 -3.40 0.65
N LEU A 18 -6.72 -4.39 -0.10
CA LEU A 18 -6.09 -4.17 -1.40
C LEU A 18 -7.06 -3.48 -2.37
N ALA A 19 -8.27 -4.01 -2.52
CA ALA A 19 -9.29 -3.41 -3.38
C ALA A 19 -9.63 -1.96 -2.99
N ALA A 20 -9.59 -1.64 -1.70
CA ALA A 20 -9.77 -0.27 -1.24
C ALA A 20 -8.60 0.65 -1.63
N TYR A 21 -7.36 0.17 -1.56
CA TYR A 21 -6.20 0.93 -2.07
C TYR A 21 -6.30 1.15 -3.57
N GLU A 22 -6.62 0.09 -4.32
CA GLU A 22 -6.76 0.13 -5.77
C GLU A 22 -7.88 1.07 -6.22
N ALA A 23 -8.99 1.15 -5.46
CA ALA A 23 -10.05 2.11 -5.71
C ALA A 23 -9.58 3.56 -5.55
N VAL A 24 -8.81 3.89 -4.50
CA VAL A 24 -8.26 5.25 -4.31
C VAL A 24 -7.29 5.60 -5.44
N LEU A 25 -6.46 4.64 -5.88
CA LEU A 25 -5.58 4.85 -7.04
C LEU A 25 -6.37 5.08 -8.32
N THR A 26 -7.43 4.30 -8.54
CA THR A 26 -8.32 4.42 -9.70
C THR A 26 -9.00 5.79 -9.74
N ASP A 27 -9.52 6.27 -8.59
CA ASP A 27 -10.13 7.60 -8.50
C ASP A 27 -9.15 8.71 -8.94
N VAL A 28 -7.89 8.62 -8.50
CA VAL A 28 -6.84 9.58 -8.92
C VAL A 28 -6.53 9.45 -10.42
N ILE A 29 -6.45 8.22 -10.95
CA ILE A 29 -6.18 8.00 -12.38
C ILE A 29 -7.33 8.51 -13.24
N ASP A 30 -8.58 8.33 -12.83
CA ASP A 30 -9.76 8.83 -13.54
C ASP A 30 -9.81 10.37 -13.55
N ASP A 31 -9.44 11.00 -12.43
CA ASP A 31 -9.41 12.46 -12.31
C ASP A 31 -8.26 13.11 -13.09
N ARG A 32 -7.09 12.46 -13.13
CA ARG A 32 -5.85 12.98 -13.75
C ARG A 32 -5.68 12.55 -15.20
N GLY A 33 -6.25 11.41 -15.57
CA GLY A 33 -6.09 10.75 -16.87
C GLY A 33 -4.85 9.86 -16.94
N ILE A 34 -5.02 8.66 -17.51
CA ILE A 34 -3.96 7.62 -17.65
C ILE A 34 -2.68 8.19 -18.27
N GLU A 35 -2.76 8.90 -19.40
CA GLU A 35 -1.59 9.46 -20.10
C GLU A 35 -0.79 10.42 -19.19
N THR A 36 -1.49 11.25 -18.41
CA THR A 36 -0.84 12.21 -17.51
C THR A 36 -0.17 11.50 -16.35
N VAL A 37 -0.84 10.51 -15.76
CA VAL A 37 -0.27 9.71 -14.68
C VAL A 37 0.94 8.91 -15.17
N ALA A 38 0.87 8.31 -16.36
CA ALA A 38 1.99 7.58 -16.96
C ALA A 38 3.20 8.49 -17.18
N ASP A 39 2.99 9.69 -17.75
CA ASP A 39 4.05 10.67 -18.00
C ASP A 39 4.72 11.16 -16.71
N GLU A 40 3.94 11.40 -15.64
CA GLU A 40 4.46 11.90 -14.36
C GLU A 40 5.14 10.82 -13.51
N THR A 41 4.63 9.58 -13.54
CA THR A 41 5.10 8.48 -12.67
C THR A 41 6.09 7.54 -13.35
N GLY A 42 6.09 7.48 -14.68
CA GLY A 42 6.84 6.50 -15.46
C GLY A 42 6.25 5.09 -15.42
N ILE A 43 5.04 4.90 -14.90
CA ILE A 43 4.31 3.64 -14.92
C ILE A 43 3.74 3.40 -16.32
N ASP A 44 3.78 2.16 -16.78
CA ASP A 44 3.22 1.77 -18.08
C ASP A 44 1.71 2.00 -18.14
N GLU A 45 1.22 2.62 -19.23
CA GLU A 45 -0.20 2.88 -19.46
C GLU A 45 -1.05 1.60 -19.42
N GLU A 46 -0.51 0.45 -19.84
CA GLU A 46 -1.22 -0.84 -19.79
C GLU A 46 -1.49 -1.27 -18.34
N ARG A 47 -0.54 -1.04 -17.42
CA ARG A 47 -0.74 -1.32 -15.99
C ARG A 47 -1.76 -0.36 -15.36
N LEU A 48 -1.73 0.92 -15.74
CA LEU A 48 -2.70 1.90 -15.26
C LEU A 48 -4.11 1.61 -15.80
N SER A 49 -4.23 1.23 -17.07
CA SER A 49 -5.51 0.81 -17.67
C SER A 49 -6.06 -0.44 -17.00
N ALA A 50 -5.22 -1.46 -16.78
CA ALA A 50 -5.64 -2.68 -16.09
C ALA A 50 -6.20 -2.37 -14.68
N LEU A 51 -5.55 -1.46 -13.95
CA LEU A 51 -6.04 -1.02 -12.65
C LEU A 51 -7.42 -0.36 -12.74
N VAL A 52 -7.61 0.57 -13.69
CA VAL A 52 -8.90 1.23 -13.94
C VAL A 52 -9.99 0.24 -14.38
N ASP A 53 -9.61 -0.80 -15.12
CA ASP A 53 -10.50 -1.88 -15.56
C ASP A 53 -10.87 -2.86 -14.42
N GLY A 54 -10.38 -2.61 -13.20
CA GLY A 54 -10.66 -3.42 -12.01
C GLY A 54 -9.80 -4.67 -11.88
N GLU A 55 -8.68 -4.71 -12.59
CA GLU A 55 -7.63 -5.71 -12.37
C GLU A 55 -6.67 -5.26 -11.25
N SER A 56 -5.88 -6.20 -10.72
CA SER A 56 -4.91 -5.94 -9.66
C SER A 56 -3.48 -6.15 -10.18
N PRO A 57 -2.94 -5.24 -11.02
CA PRO A 57 -1.56 -5.32 -11.48
C PRO A 57 -0.59 -5.21 -10.29
N ASP A 58 0.54 -5.91 -10.38
CA ASP A 58 1.56 -5.86 -9.33
C ASP A 58 2.21 -4.47 -9.31
N LEU A 59 1.79 -3.59 -8.39
CA LEU A 59 2.32 -2.24 -8.19
C LEU A 59 3.13 -2.18 -6.89
N THR A 60 4.28 -1.53 -6.96
CA THR A 60 5.04 -1.19 -5.76
C THR A 60 4.33 -0.11 -4.94
N LEU A 61 4.60 -0.07 -3.65
CA LEU A 61 4.12 0.99 -2.76
C LEU A 61 4.64 2.36 -3.22
N GLU A 62 5.86 2.42 -3.74
CA GLU A 62 6.45 3.60 -4.36
C GLU A 62 5.69 4.05 -5.62
N GLU A 63 5.34 3.12 -6.51
CA GLU A 63 4.53 3.42 -7.71
C GLU A 63 3.12 3.91 -7.33
N ALA A 64 2.46 3.24 -6.38
CA ALA A 64 1.15 3.67 -5.89
C ALA A 64 1.21 5.06 -5.26
N ALA A 65 2.23 5.34 -4.44
CA ALA A 65 2.45 6.67 -3.89
C ALA A 65 2.73 7.72 -4.97
N ALA A 66 3.45 7.36 -6.03
CA ALA A 66 3.68 8.26 -7.16
C ALA A 66 2.38 8.60 -7.88
N VAL A 67 1.47 7.63 -8.09
CA VAL A 67 0.13 7.89 -8.64
C VAL A 67 -0.63 8.87 -7.76
N LEU A 68 -0.70 8.63 -6.45
CA LEU A 68 -1.37 9.54 -5.51
C LEU A 68 -0.76 10.94 -5.53
N ALA A 69 0.56 11.07 -5.64
CA ALA A 69 1.25 12.35 -5.67
C ALA A 69 1.02 13.17 -6.96
N THR A 70 0.39 12.61 -7.99
CA THR A 70 -0.03 13.38 -9.18
C THR A 70 -1.21 14.32 -8.88
N ASP A 71 -1.97 14.04 -7.82
CA ASP A 71 -2.98 14.92 -7.27
C ASP A 71 -2.31 16.06 -6.47
N PRO A 72 -2.41 17.33 -6.91
CA PRO A 72 -1.75 18.45 -6.26
C PRO A 72 -2.26 18.75 -4.83
N ASP A 73 -3.40 18.20 -4.44
CA ASP A 73 -3.94 18.33 -3.08
C ASP A 73 -3.38 17.27 -2.11
N ARG A 74 -2.61 16.29 -2.62
CA ARG A 74 -1.95 15.25 -1.82
C ARG A 74 -0.48 15.58 -1.55
N PRO A 75 0.10 15.04 -0.45
CA PRO A 75 1.55 15.10 -0.20
C PRO A 75 2.38 14.41 -1.31
N ASP A 76 3.68 14.70 -1.33
CA ASP A 76 4.62 14.05 -2.26
C ASP A 76 4.78 12.54 -1.99
N ALA A 77 5.20 11.80 -3.01
CA ALA A 77 5.30 10.34 -2.97
C ALA A 77 6.21 9.83 -1.85
N ASP A 78 7.34 10.50 -1.61
CA ASP A 78 8.29 10.12 -0.56
C ASP A 78 7.65 10.20 0.83
N PHE A 79 6.86 11.25 1.09
CA PHE A 79 6.09 11.38 2.31
C PHE A 79 5.03 10.28 2.44
N LEU A 80 4.27 9.99 1.38
CA LEU A 80 3.22 8.95 1.41
C LEU A 80 3.81 7.57 1.73
N VAL A 81 4.95 7.21 1.11
CA VAL A 81 5.64 5.93 1.39
C VAL A 81 6.14 5.88 2.82
N ALA A 82 6.73 6.97 3.32
CA ALA A 82 7.23 7.04 4.69
C ALA A 82 6.08 6.91 5.71
N ASP A 83 4.96 7.60 5.49
CA ASP A 83 3.76 7.53 6.33
C ASP A 83 3.15 6.11 6.32
N ALA A 84 3.04 5.49 5.14
CA ALA A 84 2.55 4.12 5.01
C ALA A 84 3.40 3.12 5.82
N ARG A 85 4.74 3.22 5.75
CA ARG A 85 5.66 2.38 6.54
C ARG A 85 5.56 2.67 8.05
N ASP A 86 5.42 3.95 8.42
CA ASP A 86 5.25 4.35 9.82
C ASP A 86 3.96 3.76 10.42
N ILE A 87 2.87 3.70 9.64
CA ILE A 87 1.63 3.02 10.04
C ILE A 87 1.89 1.56 10.42
N LEU A 88 2.63 0.80 9.60
CA LEU A 88 2.98 -0.59 9.91
C LEU A 88 3.81 -0.67 11.20
N MET A 89 4.86 0.15 11.33
CA MET A 89 5.74 0.14 12.51
C MET A 89 4.99 0.51 13.80
N MET A 90 4.14 1.54 13.76
CA MET A 90 3.28 1.94 14.87
C MET A 90 2.28 0.84 15.20
N GLY A 91 1.70 0.20 14.18
CA GLY A 91 0.76 -0.90 14.37
C GLY A 91 1.42 -2.10 15.05
N MET A 92 2.60 -2.51 14.60
CA MET A 92 3.42 -3.56 15.22
C MET A 92 3.73 -3.25 16.68
N SER A 93 4.17 -2.02 16.97
CA SER A 93 4.45 -1.56 18.33
C SER A 93 3.21 -1.61 19.23
N THR A 94 2.05 -1.18 18.70
CA THR A 94 0.77 -1.13 19.42
C THR A 94 0.25 -2.53 19.73
N ALA A 95 0.29 -3.44 18.75
CA ALA A 95 -0.14 -4.82 18.89
C ALA A 95 0.90 -5.75 19.55
N VAL A 96 2.09 -5.21 19.88
CA VAL A 96 3.23 -5.95 20.45
C VAL A 96 3.63 -7.15 19.56
N LEU A 97 3.67 -6.91 18.24
CA LEU A 97 4.04 -7.90 17.23
C LEU A 97 5.50 -7.75 16.83
N ASP A 98 6.21 -8.87 16.77
CA ASP A 98 7.47 -8.98 16.05
C ASP A 98 7.27 -9.58 14.65
N VAL A 99 8.32 -9.58 13.84
CA VAL A 99 8.27 -10.08 12.46
C VAL A 99 8.05 -11.60 12.37
N GLU A 100 8.40 -12.37 13.40
CA GLU A 100 8.17 -13.81 13.45
C GLU A 100 6.69 -14.12 13.71
N ALA A 101 6.06 -13.34 14.60
CA ALA A 101 4.63 -13.40 14.87
C ALA A 101 3.80 -12.97 13.64
N ILE A 102 4.28 -12.01 12.85
CA ILE A 102 3.66 -11.65 11.57
C ILE A 102 3.81 -12.77 10.56
N GLN A 103 5.04 -13.26 10.33
CA GLN A 103 5.29 -14.37 9.41
C GLN A 103 4.38 -15.57 9.71
N SER A 104 4.28 -15.97 10.98
CA SER A 104 3.41 -17.08 11.38
C SER A 104 1.93 -16.78 11.15
N GLY A 105 1.50 -15.53 11.22
CA GLY A 105 0.11 -15.14 11.11
C GLY A 105 -0.39 -14.86 9.69
N ILE A 106 0.53 -14.65 8.75
CA ILE A 106 0.25 -14.54 7.31
C ILE A 106 0.54 -15.85 6.56
N ASP A 107 0.57 -16.98 7.26
CA ASP A 107 0.86 -18.31 6.71
C ASP A 107 2.21 -18.41 5.96
N SER A 108 3.23 -17.68 6.43
CA SER A 108 4.57 -17.64 5.82
C SER A 108 4.59 -17.19 4.35
N GLN A 109 3.62 -16.37 3.93
CA GLN A 109 3.65 -15.72 2.62
C GLN A 109 4.88 -14.82 2.43
N LEU A 110 5.39 -14.24 3.51
CA LEU A 110 6.65 -13.51 3.55
C LEU A 110 7.52 -14.02 4.71
N GLU A 111 8.83 -14.03 4.51
CA GLU A 111 9.79 -14.38 5.55
C GLU A 111 10.02 -13.21 6.52
N ALA A 112 10.25 -13.49 7.82
CA ALA A 112 10.43 -12.48 8.85
C ALA A 112 11.51 -11.44 8.50
N LYS A 113 12.62 -11.89 7.89
CA LYS A 113 13.68 -11.00 7.42
C LYS A 113 13.22 -10.08 6.30
N GLU A 114 12.39 -10.59 5.39
CA GLU A 114 11.83 -9.83 4.28
C GLU A 114 10.84 -8.78 4.80
N ILE A 115 9.94 -9.17 5.72
CA ILE A 115 9.03 -8.26 6.40
C ILE A 115 9.82 -7.11 7.05
N GLN A 116 10.87 -7.43 7.82
CA GLN A 116 11.72 -6.42 8.45
C GLN A 116 12.32 -5.46 7.42
N GLN A 117 12.89 -5.98 6.33
CA GLN A 117 13.51 -5.15 5.31
C GLN A 117 12.50 -4.24 4.59
N LYS A 118 11.30 -4.74 4.28
CA LYS A 118 10.27 -3.97 3.59
C LYS A 118 9.69 -2.86 4.49
N VAL A 119 9.40 -3.17 5.76
CA VAL A 119 8.91 -2.18 6.74
C VAL A 119 9.96 -1.10 7.03
N GLU A 120 11.25 -1.47 7.11
CA GLU A 120 12.36 -0.52 7.27
C GLU A 120 12.73 0.23 5.96
N GLY A 121 12.04 -0.03 4.85
CA GLY A 121 12.31 0.58 3.54
C GLY A 121 13.64 0.19 2.89
N ARG A 122 14.18 -0.97 3.26
CA ARG A 122 15.42 -1.56 2.71
C ARG A 122 15.16 -2.53 1.56
N HIS A 123 13.90 -2.84 1.28
CA HIS A 123 13.48 -3.66 0.15
C HIS A 123 12.13 -3.14 -0.38
N PRO A 124 11.88 -3.17 -1.70
CA PRO A 124 10.58 -2.79 -2.27
C PRO A 124 9.44 -3.63 -1.68
N MET A 125 8.29 -3.00 -1.49
CA MET A 125 7.06 -3.63 -1.01
C MET A 125 5.97 -3.38 -2.06
N THR A 126 5.18 -4.39 -2.39
CA THR A 126 4.02 -4.21 -3.26
C THR A 126 2.82 -3.71 -2.46
N ILE A 127 1.83 -3.11 -3.12
CA ILE A 127 0.59 -2.71 -2.43
C ILE A 127 -0.18 -3.91 -1.87
N ALA A 128 -0.08 -5.07 -2.53
CA ALA A 128 -0.68 -6.32 -2.05
C ALA A 128 0.01 -6.82 -0.77
N GLU A 129 1.35 -6.78 -0.72
CA GLU A 129 2.10 -7.09 0.49
C GLU A 129 1.81 -6.08 1.61
N TYR A 130 1.69 -4.79 1.27
CA TYR A 130 1.31 -3.76 2.23
C TYR A 130 -0.07 -4.04 2.84
N ALA A 131 -1.07 -4.34 2.00
CA ALA A 131 -2.40 -4.71 2.44
C ALA A 131 -2.41 -5.96 3.33
N LEU A 132 -1.65 -7.00 2.96
CA LEU A 132 -1.50 -8.21 3.76
C LEU A 132 -0.94 -7.92 5.15
N LEU A 133 0.17 -7.17 5.23
CA LEU A 133 0.81 -6.82 6.49
C LEU A 133 -0.10 -5.92 7.34
N HIS A 134 -0.71 -4.91 6.72
CA HIS A 134 -1.56 -3.95 7.41
C HIS A 134 -2.81 -4.62 7.98
N ALA A 135 -3.54 -5.40 7.18
CA ALA A 135 -4.72 -6.13 7.63
C ALA A 135 -4.39 -7.08 8.80
N TYR A 136 -3.28 -7.82 8.70
CA TYR A 136 -2.86 -8.69 9.81
C TYR A 136 -2.54 -7.90 11.08
N ILE A 137 -1.76 -6.82 10.98
CA ILE A 137 -1.39 -5.99 12.13
C ILE A 137 -2.63 -5.37 12.79
N GLU A 138 -3.56 -4.82 12.00
CA GLU A 138 -4.80 -4.26 12.54
C GLU A 138 -5.67 -5.32 13.23
N SER A 139 -5.72 -6.55 12.70
CA SER A 139 -6.48 -7.65 13.31
C SER A 139 -5.99 -8.07 14.71
N LYS A 140 -4.82 -7.58 15.15
CA LYS A 140 -4.19 -7.88 16.44
C LYS A 140 -4.23 -6.72 17.43
N LYS A 141 -4.73 -5.56 17.05
CA LYS A 141 -4.93 -4.42 17.95
C LYS A 141 -6.16 -4.61 18.83
#